data_AF-A0A256GLQ8-F1
#
_entry.id   AF-A0A256GLQ8-F1
#
_cell.length_a   1.000
_cell.length_b   1.000
_cell.length_c   1.000
_cell.angle_alpha   90.00
_cell.angle_beta   90.00
_cell.angle_gamma   90.00
#
_symmetry.space_group_name_H-M   'P 1'
#
loop_
_entity.id
_entity.type
_entity.pdbx_description
1 polymer ?
#
loop_
_entity_poly.entity_id
_entity_poly.type
_entity_poly.pdbx_seq_one_letter_code
_entity_poly.pdbx_strand_id
1 'polypeptide(L)'
;MKRFSPRAILFTLLAVILPTAAFAQTADEADPNAAIEKMNAYVSLLNRTIRASESLDRYDSWVDMKKGPTGKERNVYGLYSLYDVRSEIEAAEEATKADPKLPALDEAMVSYIAIYQKLAPVVEKASKYYDRKDYKSDKFAGAKEFHKQIAEYAPEFTKERKRVDALLGEEKAKIDLAELDALEKAEGKKANWQVRNVMMRANAVVELLPENEKPVVDMEAFGKAMDTYAAAVREMDDYATEHPNSFHVFESRPASLLGKLRDFQEKLEKTKGDARKGNAASDLQWIVSDYNTMVSTSQSATIFSKD
;
A
#
# COMPACT_ATOMS: atom_id res chain seq x y z
N MET A 1 10.98 21.17 7.20
CA MET A 1 10.95 19.85 7.88
C MET A 1 11.48 18.82 6.89
N LYS A 2 12.35 17.90 7.32
CA LYS A 2 12.65 16.72 6.49
C LYS A 2 11.34 15.96 6.33
N ARG A 3 10.76 16.00 5.13
CA ARG A 3 9.64 15.15 4.76
C ARG A 3 10.22 13.76 4.49
N PHE A 4 9.66 12.73 5.12
CA PHE A 4 9.82 11.34 4.67
C PHE A 4 9.39 11.24 3.20
N SER A 5 10.01 10.36 2.44
CA SER A 5 9.50 10.05 1.10
C SER A 5 8.09 9.45 1.23
N PRO A 6 7.12 9.80 0.37
CA PRO A 6 5.87 9.06 0.31
C PRO A 6 6.18 7.58 0.08
N ARG A 7 5.56 6.72 0.88
CA ARG A 7 5.80 5.28 0.85
C ARG A 7 4.90 4.69 -0.24
N ALA A 8 5.50 4.31 -1.36
CA ALA A 8 4.81 3.41 -2.29
C ALA A 8 4.95 1.99 -1.73
N ILE A 9 4.06 1.62 -0.80
CA ILE A 9 3.89 0.22 -0.40
C ILE A 9 3.00 -0.41 -1.47
N LEU A 10 3.51 -1.42 -2.18
CA LEU A 10 2.67 -2.16 -3.09
C LEU A 10 1.65 -2.95 -2.27
N PHE A 11 0.37 -2.68 -2.48
CA PHE A 11 -0.67 -3.62 -2.09
C PHE A 11 -0.62 -4.79 -3.08
N THR A 12 -0.14 -5.93 -2.61
CA THR A 12 -0.26 -7.21 -3.33
C THR A 12 -1.13 -8.15 -2.52
N LEU A 13 -2.18 -8.67 -3.13
CA LEU A 13 -2.82 -9.89 -2.68
C LEU A 13 -1.89 -11.04 -3.11
N LEU A 14 -1.31 -11.76 -2.15
CA LEU A 14 -0.77 -13.08 -2.46
C LEU A 14 -2.00 -13.98 -2.63
N ALA A 15 -2.48 -14.22 -3.84
CA ALA A 15 -3.51 -15.23 -4.03
C ALA A 15 -2.81 -16.58 -4.25
N VAL A 16 -3.13 -17.59 -3.44
CA VAL A 16 -2.81 -18.98 -3.80
C VAL A 16 -3.98 -19.49 -4.62
N ILE A 17 -3.75 -19.82 -5.89
CA ILE A 17 -4.73 -20.60 -6.67
C ILE A 17 -4.67 -22.02 -6.10
N LEU A 18 -5.43 -22.29 -5.04
CA LEU A 18 -5.67 -23.65 -4.60
C LEU A 18 -6.45 -24.35 -5.72
N PRO A 19 -6.06 -25.56 -6.17
CA PRO A 19 -6.96 -26.37 -6.98
C PRO A 19 -8.25 -26.53 -6.18
N THR A 20 -9.40 -26.33 -6.82
CA THR A 20 -10.72 -26.50 -6.23
C THR A 20 -10.91 -27.96 -5.81
N ALA A 21 -10.32 -28.37 -4.69
CA ALA A 21 -10.72 -29.55 -3.98
C ALA A 21 -12.10 -29.22 -3.43
N ALA A 22 -13.10 -29.98 -3.86
CA ALA A 22 -14.49 -29.82 -3.48
C ALA A 22 -14.65 -29.96 -1.96
N PHE A 23 -14.47 -28.85 -1.23
CA PHE A 23 -14.90 -28.73 0.14
C PHE A 23 -16.42 -28.59 0.11
N ALA A 24 -17.09 -29.53 0.77
CA ALA A 24 -18.53 -29.53 0.91
C ALA A 24 -18.99 -28.17 1.44
N GLN A 25 -19.71 -27.48 0.58
CA GLN A 25 -20.26 -26.15 0.77
C GLN A 25 -21.18 -26.17 2.01
N THR A 26 -20.70 -25.59 3.12
CA THR A 26 -21.62 -25.08 4.14
C THR A 26 -21.99 -23.65 3.72
N ALA A 27 -23.28 -23.37 3.66
CA ALA A 27 -23.86 -22.23 2.96
C ALA A 27 -23.69 -20.87 3.68
N ASP A 28 -22.67 -20.71 4.53
CA ASP A 28 -22.46 -19.50 5.35
C ASP A 28 -21.05 -18.89 5.26
N GLU A 29 -20.11 -19.47 4.52
CA GLU A 29 -18.84 -18.81 4.20
C GLU A 29 -18.88 -18.26 2.78
N ALA A 30 -18.70 -16.93 2.66
CA ALA A 30 -18.53 -16.25 1.38
C ALA A 30 -17.45 -16.94 0.54
N ASP A 31 -17.67 -17.10 -0.77
CA ASP A 31 -16.69 -17.68 -1.69
C ASP A 31 -15.37 -16.88 -1.60
N PRO A 32 -14.28 -17.49 -1.08
CA PRO A 32 -13.00 -16.81 -0.92
C PRO A 32 -12.45 -16.28 -2.25
N ASN A 33 -12.74 -16.95 -3.36
CA ASN A 33 -12.30 -16.50 -4.69
C ASN A 33 -13.01 -15.22 -5.10
N ALA A 34 -14.32 -15.10 -4.83
CA ALA A 34 -15.08 -13.89 -5.12
C ALA A 34 -14.62 -12.69 -4.27
N ALA A 35 -14.27 -12.91 -3.00
CA ALA A 35 -13.67 -11.88 -2.15
C ALA A 35 -12.33 -11.41 -2.70
N ILE A 36 -11.46 -12.33 -3.13
CA ILE A 36 -10.15 -12.03 -3.72
C ILE A 36 -10.32 -11.26 -5.05
N GLU A 37 -11.25 -11.66 -5.91
CA GLU A 37 -11.53 -10.96 -7.18
C GLU A 37 -12.00 -9.51 -6.94
N LYS A 38 -12.92 -9.30 -6.00
CA LYS A 38 -13.34 -7.96 -5.57
C LYS A 38 -12.14 -7.13 -5.10
N MET A 39 -11.32 -7.70 -4.22
CA MET A 39 -10.15 -7.01 -3.67
C MET A 39 -9.11 -6.71 -4.75
N ASN A 40 -8.93 -7.59 -5.74
CA ASN A 40 -8.04 -7.36 -6.89
C ASN A 40 -8.52 -6.18 -7.75
N ALA A 41 -9.82 -6.04 -7.98
CA ALA A 41 -10.38 -4.90 -8.71
C ALA A 41 -10.08 -3.57 -7.98
N TYR A 42 -10.28 -3.55 -6.66
CA TYR A 42 -9.96 -2.39 -5.82
C TYR A 42 -8.47 -2.06 -5.81
N VAL A 43 -7.61 -3.05 -5.58
CA VAL A 43 -6.15 -2.89 -5.60
C VAL A 43 -5.66 -2.39 -6.97
N SER A 44 -6.20 -2.90 -8.07
CA SER A 44 -5.84 -2.46 -9.42
C SER A 44 -6.10 -0.97 -9.62
N LEU A 45 -7.31 -0.49 -9.28
CA LEU A 45 -7.64 0.92 -9.34
C LEU A 45 -6.75 1.76 -8.43
N LEU A 46 -6.54 1.33 -7.18
CA LEU A 46 -5.74 2.07 -6.21
C LEU A 46 -4.27 2.18 -6.62
N ASN A 47 -3.69 1.13 -7.18
CA ASN A 47 -2.31 1.13 -7.69
C ASN A 47 -2.14 2.09 -8.87
N ARG A 48 -3.12 2.15 -9.79
CA ARG A 48 -3.07 3.05 -10.94
C ARG A 48 -3.28 4.52 -10.54
N THR A 49 -4.19 4.75 -9.59
CA THR A 49 -4.58 6.09 -9.14
C THR A 49 -3.61 6.72 -8.13
N ILE A 50 -2.60 5.98 -7.63
CA ILE A 50 -1.49 6.54 -6.84
C ILE A 50 -0.79 7.70 -7.57
N ARG A 51 -0.83 7.68 -8.92
CA ARG A 51 -0.30 8.72 -9.78
C ARG A 51 -0.88 10.11 -9.49
N ALA A 52 -2.15 10.18 -9.06
CA ALA A 52 -2.77 11.45 -8.68
C ALA A 52 -2.18 12.00 -7.38
N SER A 53 -1.94 11.15 -6.38
CA SER A 53 -1.24 11.54 -5.15
C SER A 53 0.16 12.06 -5.44
N GLU A 54 0.94 11.35 -6.27
CA GLU A 54 2.27 11.80 -6.70
C GLU A 54 2.24 13.16 -7.43
N SER A 55 1.21 13.38 -8.25
CA SER A 55 1.00 14.63 -8.98
C SER A 55 0.72 15.80 -8.04
N LEU A 56 -0.14 15.59 -7.05
CA LEU A 56 -0.44 16.56 -6.01
C LEU A 56 0.77 16.85 -5.11
N ASP A 57 1.55 15.83 -4.75
CA ASP A 57 2.79 16.00 -3.98
C ASP A 57 3.83 16.82 -4.75
N ARG A 58 3.98 16.56 -6.05
CA ARG A 58 4.81 17.39 -6.92
C ARG A 58 4.31 18.82 -6.93
N TYR A 59 3.01 19.04 -7.02
CA TYR A 59 2.43 20.38 -7.04
C TYR A 59 2.66 21.15 -5.72
N ASP A 60 2.42 20.51 -4.57
CA ASP A 60 2.70 21.07 -3.23
C ASP A 60 4.19 21.37 -3.01
N SER A 61 5.10 20.70 -3.73
CA SER A 61 6.55 20.96 -3.61
C SER A 61 6.98 22.35 -4.09
N TRP A 62 6.18 23.03 -4.91
CA TRP A 62 6.50 24.35 -5.44
C TRP A 62 5.37 25.39 -5.35
N VAL A 63 4.15 24.96 -4.99
CA VAL A 63 2.99 25.85 -4.74
C VAL A 63 2.61 25.81 -3.28
N ASP A 64 2.40 26.98 -2.67
CA ASP A 64 1.74 27.09 -1.36
C ASP A 64 0.27 26.71 -1.53
N MET A 65 -0.13 25.50 -1.12
CA MET A 65 -1.48 24.97 -1.35
C MET A 65 -2.60 25.81 -0.72
N LYS A 66 -2.29 26.72 0.21
CA LYS A 66 -3.29 27.64 0.80
C LYS A 66 -3.43 28.93 0.00
N LYS A 67 -2.38 29.37 -0.69
CA LYS A 67 -2.35 30.67 -1.39
C LYS A 67 -2.42 30.54 -2.90
N GLY A 68 -1.99 29.40 -3.43
CA GLY A 68 -1.84 29.17 -4.85
C GLY A 68 -0.62 29.82 -5.47
N PRO A 69 -0.46 29.66 -6.79
CA PRO A 69 0.67 30.21 -7.51
C PRO A 69 0.55 31.75 -7.63
N THR A 70 1.65 32.42 -7.33
CA THR A 70 1.80 33.88 -7.30
C THR A 70 2.28 34.45 -8.62
N GLY A 71 2.93 33.64 -9.45
CA GLY A 71 3.64 34.06 -10.66
C GLY A 71 5.08 34.54 -10.40
N LYS A 72 5.57 34.40 -9.17
CA LYS A 72 6.93 34.75 -8.73
C LYS A 72 7.75 33.52 -8.34
N GLU A 73 7.25 32.32 -8.65
CA GLU A 73 7.90 31.07 -8.30
C GLU A 73 9.26 30.97 -9.00
N ARG A 74 10.30 30.65 -8.22
CA ARG A 74 11.65 30.44 -8.77
C ARG A 74 11.68 29.27 -9.74
N ASN A 75 10.95 28.20 -9.42
CA ASN A 75 10.84 26.99 -10.22
C ASN A 75 9.34 26.66 -10.40
N VAL A 76 8.96 26.30 -11.63
CA VAL A 76 7.60 25.83 -11.96
C VAL A 76 7.72 24.39 -12.42
N TYR A 77 7.43 23.44 -11.53
CA TYR A 77 7.54 22.01 -11.86
C TYR A 77 6.29 21.44 -12.52
N GLY A 78 5.16 22.15 -12.45
CA GLY A 78 3.87 21.70 -12.97
C GLY A 78 3.28 20.54 -12.16
N LEU A 79 2.45 19.76 -12.83
CA LEU A 79 1.85 18.52 -12.34
C LEU A 79 2.31 17.37 -13.22
N TYR A 80 2.06 16.16 -12.75
CA TYR A 80 2.19 14.97 -13.56
C TYR A 80 0.88 14.67 -14.32
N SER A 81 0.99 14.21 -15.55
CA SER A 81 -0.13 13.62 -16.28
C SER A 81 -0.60 12.33 -15.62
N LEU A 82 -1.90 12.07 -15.75
CA LEU A 82 -2.54 10.90 -15.16
C LEU A 82 -2.67 9.77 -16.17
N TYR A 83 -2.79 8.55 -15.66
CA TYR A 83 -3.10 7.39 -16.49
C TYR A 83 -4.59 7.35 -16.86
N ASP A 84 -4.90 6.74 -17.99
CA ASP A 84 -6.27 6.37 -18.32
C ASP A 84 -6.68 5.14 -17.49
N VAL A 85 -7.63 5.34 -16.58
CA VAL A 85 -8.07 4.32 -15.61
C VAL A 85 -9.54 3.96 -15.75
N ARG A 86 -10.16 4.26 -16.91
CA ARG A 86 -11.60 4.05 -17.12
C ARG A 86 -12.01 2.59 -16.90
N SER A 87 -11.24 1.63 -17.43
CA SER A 87 -11.46 0.21 -17.23
C SER A 87 -11.36 -0.22 -15.76
N GLU A 88 -10.41 0.33 -15.02
CA GLU A 88 -10.20 0.02 -13.61
C GLU A 88 -11.30 0.63 -12.73
N ILE A 89 -11.80 1.81 -13.09
CA ILE A 89 -12.98 2.41 -12.45
C ILE A 89 -14.20 1.54 -12.70
N GLU A 90 -14.49 1.16 -13.95
CA GLU A 90 -15.62 0.29 -14.29
C GLU A 90 -15.56 -1.04 -13.52
N ALA A 91 -14.39 -1.70 -13.49
CA ALA A 91 -14.19 -2.93 -12.74
C ALA A 91 -14.42 -2.76 -11.23
N ALA A 92 -13.92 -1.67 -10.64
CA ALA A 92 -14.15 -1.38 -9.22
C ALA A 92 -15.63 -1.04 -8.93
N GLU A 93 -16.31 -0.29 -9.80
CA GLU A 93 -17.73 0.00 -9.66
C GLU A 93 -18.58 -1.29 -9.72
N GLU A 94 -18.28 -2.21 -10.63
CA GLU A 94 -18.94 -3.52 -10.66
C GLU A 94 -18.62 -4.36 -9.42
N ALA A 95 -17.37 -4.33 -8.94
CA ALA A 95 -17.00 -5.02 -7.71
C ALA A 95 -17.80 -4.51 -6.49
N THR A 96 -18.12 -3.21 -6.39
CA THR A 96 -18.98 -2.71 -5.28
C THR A 96 -20.39 -3.32 -5.27
N LYS A 97 -20.86 -3.80 -6.43
CA LYS A 97 -22.18 -4.43 -6.60
C LYS A 97 -22.12 -5.95 -6.47
N ALA A 98 -20.94 -6.55 -6.60
CA ALA A 98 -20.74 -7.99 -6.45
C ALA A 98 -20.81 -8.45 -4.98
N ASP A 99 -21.03 -9.75 -4.81
CA ASP A 99 -20.83 -10.45 -3.55
C ASP A 99 -19.38 -10.98 -3.46
N PRO A 100 -18.82 -11.15 -2.24
CA PRO A 100 -19.43 -10.82 -0.96
C PRO A 100 -19.48 -9.32 -0.69
N LYS A 101 -20.48 -8.86 0.08
CA LYS A 101 -20.58 -7.46 0.50
C LYS A 101 -19.51 -7.13 1.54
N LEU A 102 -18.80 -6.02 1.31
CA LEU A 102 -17.87 -5.42 2.24
C LEU A 102 -18.35 -3.98 2.52
N PRO A 103 -19.47 -3.77 3.24
CA PRO A 103 -20.25 -2.53 3.14
C PRO A 103 -19.45 -1.25 3.38
N ALA A 104 -18.56 -1.24 4.39
CA ALA A 104 -17.72 -0.09 4.68
C ALA A 104 -16.69 0.18 3.58
N LEU A 105 -16.04 -0.86 3.05
CA LEU A 105 -15.05 -0.76 1.98
C LEU A 105 -15.71 -0.43 0.64
N ASP A 106 -16.83 -1.07 0.31
CA ASP A 106 -17.63 -0.82 -0.88
C ASP A 106 -18.10 0.66 -0.90
N GLU A 107 -18.62 1.18 0.22
CA GLU A 107 -19.02 2.58 0.35
C GLU A 107 -17.82 3.55 0.21
N ALA A 108 -16.69 3.23 0.84
CA ALA A 108 -15.48 4.03 0.72
C ALA A 108 -14.95 4.05 -0.72
N MET A 109 -15.01 2.92 -1.43
CA MET A 109 -14.59 2.83 -2.83
C MET A 109 -15.48 3.67 -3.74
N VAL A 110 -16.81 3.63 -3.55
CA VAL A 110 -17.75 4.51 -4.28
C VAL A 110 -17.42 5.98 -4.05
N SER A 111 -17.17 6.36 -2.79
CA SER A 111 -16.81 7.74 -2.42
C SER A 111 -15.48 8.17 -3.06
N TYR A 112 -14.48 7.29 -3.03
CA TYR A 112 -13.17 7.50 -3.65
C TYR A 112 -13.24 7.67 -5.17
N ILE A 113 -13.99 6.80 -5.86
CA ILE A 113 -14.20 6.89 -7.30
C ILE A 113 -14.86 8.22 -7.66
N ALA A 114 -15.91 8.62 -6.93
CA ALA A 114 -16.63 9.86 -7.18
C ALA A 114 -15.73 11.11 -7.04
N ILE A 115 -14.86 11.17 -6.03
CA ILE A 115 -13.93 12.29 -5.89
C ILE A 115 -12.79 12.24 -6.92
N TYR A 116 -12.29 11.04 -7.26
CA TYR A 116 -11.28 10.89 -8.29
C TYR A 116 -11.78 11.36 -9.67
N GLN A 117 -13.02 11.01 -10.04
CA GLN A 117 -13.64 11.46 -11.29
C GLN A 117 -13.79 12.98 -11.39
N LYS A 118 -13.91 13.69 -10.25
CA LYS A 118 -13.89 15.17 -10.21
C LYS A 118 -12.47 15.74 -10.31
N LEU A 119 -11.52 15.15 -9.58
CA LEU A 119 -10.15 15.65 -9.52
C LEU A 119 -9.36 15.40 -10.81
N ALA A 120 -9.46 14.19 -11.38
CA ALA A 120 -8.58 13.75 -12.47
C ALA A 120 -8.65 14.65 -13.72
N PRO A 121 -9.84 15.09 -14.20
CA PRO A 121 -9.92 16.01 -15.34
C PRO A 121 -9.26 17.37 -15.07
N VAL A 122 -9.30 17.86 -13.82
CA VAL A 122 -8.67 19.13 -13.42
C VAL A 122 -7.15 18.98 -13.45
N VAL A 123 -6.62 17.94 -12.81
CA VAL A 123 -5.18 17.65 -12.77
C VAL A 123 -4.63 17.46 -14.18
N GLU A 124 -5.32 16.73 -15.05
CA GLU A 124 -4.88 16.47 -16.42
C GLU A 124 -4.86 17.76 -17.28
N LYS A 125 -5.89 18.61 -17.15
CA LYS A 125 -5.91 19.92 -17.84
C LYS A 125 -4.81 20.84 -17.31
N ALA A 126 -4.60 20.86 -15.99
CA ALA A 126 -3.56 21.65 -15.36
C ALA A 126 -2.15 21.16 -15.74
N SER A 127 -1.91 19.85 -15.79
CA SER A 127 -0.64 19.27 -16.29
C SER A 127 -0.34 19.79 -17.70
N LYS A 128 -1.29 19.66 -18.63
CA LYS A 128 -1.13 20.14 -20.01
C LYS A 128 -0.89 21.66 -20.09
N TYR A 129 -1.52 22.44 -19.23
CA TYR A 129 -1.30 23.87 -19.12
C TYR A 129 0.14 24.22 -18.73
N TYR A 130 0.70 23.51 -17.74
CA TYR A 130 2.09 23.71 -17.33
C TYR A 130 3.08 23.18 -18.37
N ASP A 131 2.78 22.05 -19.02
CA ASP A 131 3.62 21.46 -20.08
C ASP A 131 3.77 22.39 -21.28
N ARG A 132 2.66 23.00 -21.73
CA ARG A 132 2.67 24.02 -22.79
C ARG A 132 3.28 25.36 -22.35
N LYS A 133 3.53 25.53 -21.05
CA LYS A 133 4.02 26.76 -20.43
C LYS A 133 3.10 27.96 -20.64
N ASP A 134 1.79 27.72 -20.73
CA ASP A 134 0.78 28.76 -20.95
C ASP A 134 0.83 29.83 -19.84
N TYR A 135 1.29 29.46 -18.64
CA TYR A 135 1.55 30.36 -17.51
C TYR A 135 2.49 31.52 -17.80
N LYS A 136 3.39 31.37 -18.78
CA LYS A 136 4.29 32.44 -19.23
C LYS A 136 3.57 33.50 -20.05
N SER A 137 2.55 33.08 -20.79
CA SER A 137 1.80 33.94 -21.71
C SER A 137 0.64 34.64 -20.99
N ASP A 138 -0.05 33.92 -20.10
CA ASP A 138 -1.23 34.43 -19.39
C ASP A 138 -0.92 35.04 -18.01
N LYS A 139 0.38 35.13 -17.66
CA LYS A 139 0.86 35.63 -16.36
C LYS A 139 0.23 34.87 -15.18
N PHE A 140 0.17 33.55 -15.27
CA PHE A 140 -0.40 32.62 -14.28
C PHE A 140 -1.91 32.75 -14.06
N ALA A 141 -2.67 33.33 -15.00
CA ALA A 141 -4.12 33.41 -14.88
C ALA A 141 -4.76 32.02 -14.82
N GLY A 142 -4.44 31.14 -15.77
CA GLY A 142 -4.89 29.75 -15.77
C GLY A 142 -4.37 28.95 -14.58
N ALA A 143 -3.13 29.17 -14.16
CA ALA A 143 -2.52 28.53 -13.00
C ALA A 143 -3.34 28.79 -11.72
N LYS A 144 -3.77 30.03 -11.50
CA LYS A 144 -4.60 30.42 -10.35
C LYS A 144 -5.99 29.81 -10.43
N GLU A 145 -6.55 29.67 -11.62
CA GLU A 145 -7.86 29.06 -11.80
C GLU A 145 -7.83 27.54 -11.57
N PHE A 146 -6.83 26.85 -12.13
CA PHE A 146 -6.62 25.44 -11.82
C PHE A 146 -6.31 25.21 -10.34
N HIS A 147 -5.56 26.12 -9.70
CA HIS A 147 -5.29 26.02 -8.28
C HIS A 147 -6.55 26.01 -7.44
N LYS A 148 -7.56 26.87 -7.72
CA LYS A 148 -8.82 26.87 -6.97
C LYS A 148 -9.52 25.51 -7.02
N GLN A 149 -9.60 24.92 -8.22
CA GLN A 149 -10.23 23.62 -8.42
C GLN A 149 -9.43 22.49 -7.76
N ILE A 150 -8.10 22.54 -7.85
CA ILE A 150 -7.23 21.58 -7.15
C ILE A 150 -7.39 21.72 -5.63
N ALA A 151 -7.39 22.94 -5.09
CA ALA A 151 -7.55 23.20 -3.66
C ALA A 151 -8.93 22.78 -3.13
N GLU A 152 -9.96 22.78 -3.98
CA GLU A 152 -11.29 22.27 -3.65
C GLU A 152 -11.30 20.74 -3.55
N TYR A 153 -10.76 20.03 -4.54
CA TYR A 153 -10.89 18.57 -4.61
C TYR A 153 -9.76 17.79 -3.94
N ALA A 154 -8.55 18.32 -3.88
CA ALA A 154 -7.40 17.60 -3.34
C ALA A 154 -7.57 17.19 -1.87
N PRO A 155 -8.10 18.02 -0.95
CA PRO A 155 -8.29 17.61 0.44
C PRO A 155 -9.24 16.42 0.58
N GLU A 156 -10.36 16.43 -0.15
CA GLU A 156 -11.34 15.34 -0.12
C GLU A 156 -10.79 14.08 -0.79
N PHE A 157 -10.06 14.21 -1.90
CA PHE A 157 -9.38 13.09 -2.54
C PHE A 157 -8.39 12.42 -1.59
N THR A 158 -7.55 13.20 -0.92
CA THR A 158 -6.58 12.69 0.06
C THR A 158 -7.28 12.03 1.26
N LYS A 159 -8.43 12.57 1.71
CA LYS A 159 -9.23 11.99 2.78
C LYS A 159 -9.82 10.64 2.38
N GLU A 160 -10.50 10.56 1.24
CA GLU A 160 -11.12 9.31 0.78
C GLU A 160 -10.07 8.26 0.39
N ARG A 161 -8.91 8.67 -0.14
CA ARG A 161 -7.79 7.76 -0.38
C ARG A 161 -7.36 7.05 0.91
N LYS A 162 -7.13 7.81 1.98
CA LYS A 162 -6.75 7.25 3.28
C LYS A 162 -7.82 6.35 3.87
N ARG A 163 -9.09 6.73 3.71
CA ARG A 163 -10.23 5.92 4.17
C ARG A 163 -10.25 4.57 3.47
N VAL A 164 -10.11 4.54 2.15
CA VAL A 164 -10.07 3.30 1.38
C VAL A 164 -8.82 2.48 1.71
N ASP A 165 -7.64 3.09 1.77
CA ASP A 165 -6.40 2.36 2.10
C ASP A 165 -6.50 1.67 3.47
N ALA A 166 -7.08 2.34 4.48
CA ALA A 166 -7.29 1.76 5.81
C ALA A 166 -8.27 0.57 5.78
N LEU A 167 -9.44 0.74 5.18
CA LEU A 167 -10.46 -0.32 5.09
C LEU A 167 -10.00 -1.50 4.24
N LEU A 168 -9.26 -1.24 3.16
CA LEU A 168 -8.66 -2.28 2.33
C LEU A 168 -7.63 -3.09 3.13
N GLY A 169 -6.80 -2.43 3.96
CA GLY A 169 -5.87 -3.09 4.86
C GLY A 169 -6.58 -4.00 5.87
N GLU A 170 -7.67 -3.53 6.48
CA GLU A 170 -8.49 -4.31 7.41
C GLU A 170 -9.09 -5.56 6.75
N GLU A 171 -9.70 -5.43 5.56
CA GLU A 171 -10.28 -6.57 4.85
C GLU A 171 -9.21 -7.53 4.33
N LYS A 172 -8.07 -7.00 3.84
CA LYS A 172 -6.93 -7.82 3.43
C LYS A 172 -6.40 -8.65 4.58
N ALA A 173 -6.27 -8.09 5.78
CA ALA A 173 -5.80 -8.82 6.95
C ALA A 173 -6.73 -10.01 7.31
N LYS A 174 -8.05 -9.85 7.16
CA LYS A 174 -9.01 -10.94 7.37
C LYS A 174 -8.85 -12.03 6.32
N ILE A 175 -8.70 -11.66 5.04
CA ILE A 175 -8.50 -12.61 3.93
C ILE A 175 -7.17 -13.36 4.11
N ASP A 176 -6.08 -12.65 4.42
CA ASP A 176 -4.76 -13.25 4.64
C ASP A 176 -4.80 -14.30 5.77
N LEU A 177 -5.54 -14.01 6.86
CA LEU A 177 -5.73 -14.95 7.97
C LEU A 177 -6.55 -16.17 7.56
N ALA A 178 -7.68 -15.97 6.87
CA ALA A 178 -8.52 -17.06 6.40
C ALA A 178 -7.78 -17.97 5.40
N GLU A 179 -7.00 -17.39 4.49
CA GLU A 179 -6.16 -18.15 3.56
C GLU A 179 -5.06 -18.92 4.28
N LEU A 180 -4.43 -18.34 5.31
CA LEU A 180 -3.44 -19.05 6.11
C LEU A 180 -4.04 -20.24 6.86
N ASP A 181 -5.21 -20.04 7.49
CA ASP A 181 -5.95 -21.11 8.19
C ASP A 181 -6.40 -22.22 7.23
N ALA A 182 -6.87 -21.85 6.03
CA ALA A 182 -7.25 -22.80 5.00
C ALA A 182 -6.04 -23.61 4.50
N LEU A 183 -4.89 -22.94 4.31
CA LEU A 183 -3.64 -23.58 3.91
C LEU A 183 -3.15 -24.57 4.99
N GLU A 184 -3.22 -24.18 6.26
CA GLU A 184 -2.87 -25.06 7.37
C GLU A 184 -3.76 -26.31 7.42
N LYS A 185 -5.06 -26.15 7.20
CA LYS A 185 -6.01 -27.29 7.14
C LYS A 185 -5.74 -28.20 5.93
N ALA A 186 -5.36 -27.62 4.79
CA ALA A 186 -5.19 -28.35 3.54
C ALA A 186 -3.90 -29.17 3.50
N GLU A 187 -2.78 -28.59 3.92
CA GLU A 187 -1.46 -29.21 3.78
C GLU A 187 -0.61 -29.17 5.05
N GLY A 188 -1.08 -28.53 6.12
CA GLY A 188 -0.31 -28.27 7.32
C GLY A 188 0.62 -27.07 7.15
N LYS A 189 1.57 -26.92 8.08
CA LYS A 189 2.51 -25.79 8.12
C LYS A 189 3.73 -26.01 7.22
N LYS A 190 3.50 -26.38 5.96
CA LYS A 190 4.53 -26.63 4.95
C LYS A 190 5.09 -25.34 4.36
N ALA A 191 5.98 -25.44 3.37
CA ALA A 191 6.69 -24.29 2.82
C ALA A 191 5.78 -23.12 2.39
N ASN A 192 4.63 -23.38 1.73
CA ASN A 192 3.71 -22.29 1.35
C ASN A 192 3.15 -21.57 2.56
N TRP A 193 2.77 -22.33 3.60
CA TRP A 193 2.27 -21.78 4.85
C TRP A 193 3.33 -20.93 5.55
N GLN A 194 4.58 -21.40 5.59
CA GLN A 194 5.69 -20.65 6.20
C GLN A 194 5.89 -19.29 5.52
N VAL A 195 5.96 -19.28 4.18
CA VAL A 195 6.10 -18.05 3.39
C VAL A 195 4.92 -17.11 3.65
N ARG A 196 3.68 -17.63 3.67
CA ARG A 196 2.49 -16.80 3.87
C ARG A 196 2.41 -16.22 5.28
N ASN A 197 2.69 -17.03 6.30
CA ASN A 197 2.74 -16.59 7.69
C ASN A 197 3.74 -15.45 7.86
N VAL A 198 4.98 -15.65 7.37
CA VAL A 198 6.04 -14.64 7.44
C VAL A 198 5.68 -13.36 6.70
N MET A 199 5.15 -13.44 5.48
CA MET A 199 4.76 -12.26 4.71
C MET A 199 3.62 -11.47 5.36
N MET A 200 2.63 -12.17 5.91
CA MET A 200 1.52 -11.53 6.64
C MET A 200 2.02 -10.79 7.88
N ARG A 201 2.93 -11.39 8.67
CA ARG A 201 3.49 -10.72 9.85
C ARG A 201 4.44 -9.57 9.50
N ALA A 202 5.21 -9.70 8.41
CA ALA A 202 6.04 -8.60 7.90
C ALA A 202 5.18 -7.39 7.49
N ASN A 203 4.04 -7.63 6.82
CA ASN A 203 3.10 -6.58 6.44
C ASN A 203 2.59 -5.80 7.67
N ALA A 204 2.17 -6.51 8.73
CA ALA A 204 1.69 -5.89 9.96
C ALA A 204 2.73 -4.97 10.62
N VAL A 205 4.02 -5.30 10.54
CA VAL A 205 5.09 -4.39 11.01
C VAL A 205 5.22 -3.17 10.11
N VAL A 206 5.18 -3.37 8.79
CA VAL A 206 5.38 -2.31 7.79
C VAL A 206 4.26 -1.27 7.81
N GLU A 207 3.03 -1.67 8.12
CA GLU A 207 1.88 -0.79 8.32
C GLU A 207 2.04 0.16 9.52
N LEU A 208 2.81 -0.22 10.53
CA LEU A 208 3.06 0.58 11.74
C LEU A 208 4.27 1.52 11.60
N LEU A 209 5.03 1.41 10.51
CA LEU A 209 6.16 2.29 10.25
C LEU A 209 5.68 3.73 9.98
N PRO A 210 6.47 4.74 10.37
CA PRO A 210 6.07 6.15 10.36
C PRO A 210 5.96 6.74 8.96
N GLU A 211 5.13 7.78 8.86
CA GLU A 211 4.89 8.56 7.64
C GLU A 211 4.98 10.07 7.92
N ASN A 212 4.94 10.90 6.87
CA ASN A 212 4.95 12.37 7.02
C ASN A 212 3.88 12.90 7.97
N GLU A 213 2.67 12.36 7.85
CA GLU A 213 1.51 12.79 8.60
C GLU A 213 1.40 12.09 9.96
N LYS A 214 1.97 10.88 10.06
CA LYS A 214 2.07 10.07 11.28
C LYS A 214 3.55 9.79 11.60
N PRO A 215 4.32 10.81 12.00
CA PRO A 215 5.77 10.67 12.19
C PRO A 215 6.15 10.02 13.52
N VAL A 216 5.18 9.83 14.42
CA VAL A 216 5.35 9.21 15.73
C VAL A 216 4.74 7.83 15.70
N VAL A 217 5.57 6.82 15.90
CA VAL A 217 5.18 5.40 15.93
C VAL A 217 4.55 5.05 17.28
N ASP A 218 3.47 4.28 17.24
CA ASP A 218 2.97 3.58 18.42
C ASP A 218 3.94 2.45 18.79
N MET A 219 4.80 2.72 19.77
CA MET A 219 5.86 1.79 20.16
C MET A 219 5.33 0.49 20.78
N GLU A 220 4.14 0.51 21.39
CA GLU A 220 3.55 -0.70 21.96
C GLU A 220 3.02 -1.61 20.85
N ALA A 221 2.24 -1.04 19.91
CA ALA A 221 1.76 -1.78 18.75
C ALA A 221 2.93 -2.30 17.89
N PHE A 222 3.94 -1.46 17.66
CA PHE A 222 5.13 -1.82 16.90
C PHE A 222 5.90 -2.98 17.54
N GLY A 223 6.10 -2.94 18.86
CA GLY A 223 6.74 -4.02 19.61
C GLY A 223 5.98 -5.36 19.47
N LYS A 224 4.65 -5.35 19.64
CA LYS A 224 3.83 -6.57 19.48
C LYS A 224 3.88 -7.15 18.07
N ALA A 225 3.86 -6.29 17.04
CA ALA A 225 3.99 -6.72 15.65
C ALA A 225 5.38 -7.32 15.39
N MET A 226 6.43 -6.69 15.93
CA MET A 226 7.81 -7.19 15.86
C MET A 226 7.99 -8.56 16.52
N ASP A 227 7.38 -8.78 17.68
CA ASP A 227 7.43 -10.08 18.37
C ASP A 227 6.76 -11.18 17.55
N THR A 228 5.59 -10.88 16.98
CA THR A 228 4.84 -11.82 16.14
C THR A 228 5.61 -12.14 14.85
N TYR A 229 6.23 -11.13 14.23
CA TYR A 229 7.08 -11.34 13.07
C TYR A 229 8.33 -12.16 13.40
N ALA A 230 9.00 -11.86 14.51
CA ALA A 230 10.16 -12.61 14.96
C ALA A 230 9.85 -14.08 15.24
N ALA A 231 8.68 -14.39 15.79
CA ALA A 231 8.23 -15.76 15.99
C ALA A 231 8.02 -16.50 14.66
N ALA A 232 7.35 -15.86 13.69
CA ALA A 232 7.12 -16.45 12.36
C ALA A 232 8.43 -16.69 11.59
N VAL A 233 9.39 -15.76 11.66
CA VAL A 233 10.72 -15.93 11.05
C VAL A 233 11.44 -17.12 11.65
N ARG A 234 11.42 -17.27 12.99
CA ARG A 234 12.03 -18.42 13.65
C ARG A 234 11.39 -19.74 13.24
N GLU A 235 10.06 -19.79 13.19
CA GLU A 235 9.32 -20.99 12.76
C GLU A 235 9.70 -21.40 11.32
N MET A 236 9.83 -20.42 10.41
CA MET A 236 10.27 -20.66 9.04
C MET A 236 11.75 -21.10 8.97
N ASP A 237 12.64 -20.52 9.77
CA ASP A 237 14.06 -20.91 9.82
C ASP A 237 14.24 -22.35 10.36
N ASP A 238 13.48 -22.71 11.40
CA ASP A 238 13.44 -24.07 11.94
C ASP A 238 12.92 -25.05 10.87
N TYR A 239 11.86 -24.68 10.15
CA TYR A 239 11.34 -25.46 9.02
C TYR A 239 12.38 -25.66 7.91
N ALA A 240 13.10 -24.60 7.52
CA ALA A 240 14.13 -24.63 6.48
C ALA A 240 15.29 -25.56 6.85
N THR A 241 15.63 -25.62 8.15
CA THR A 241 16.68 -26.50 8.68
C THR A 241 16.29 -27.97 8.52
N GLU A 242 15.02 -28.31 8.77
CA GLU A 242 14.48 -29.66 8.61
C GLU A 242 14.20 -30.01 7.14
N HIS A 243 13.94 -29.00 6.30
CA HIS A 243 13.56 -29.14 4.89
C HIS A 243 14.48 -28.29 3.98
N PRO A 244 15.73 -28.71 3.73
CA PRO A 244 16.68 -27.92 2.94
C PRO A 244 16.19 -27.66 1.51
N ASN A 245 16.40 -26.44 1.02
CA ASN A 245 15.99 -25.93 -0.30
C ASN A 245 14.47 -25.70 -0.49
N SER A 246 13.70 -25.60 0.59
CA SER A 246 12.25 -25.27 0.51
C SER A 246 11.96 -23.84 0.05
N PHE A 247 12.93 -22.91 0.18
CA PHE A 247 12.72 -21.48 -0.02
C PHE A 247 13.71 -20.86 -1.02
N HIS A 248 13.37 -20.87 -2.30
CA HIS A 248 14.18 -20.29 -3.36
C HIS A 248 14.25 -18.76 -3.27
N VAL A 249 15.46 -18.19 -3.11
CA VAL A 249 15.76 -16.73 -3.09
C VAL A 249 15.10 -15.95 -1.94
N PHE A 250 14.16 -16.57 -1.23
CA PHE A 250 13.38 -16.01 -0.14
C PHE A 250 13.98 -16.32 1.24
N GLU A 251 14.66 -17.46 1.42
CA GLU A 251 15.09 -18.01 2.73
C GLU A 251 15.70 -16.99 3.69
N SER A 252 16.69 -16.21 3.26
CA SER A 252 17.40 -15.26 4.12
C SER A 252 16.74 -13.88 4.25
N ARG A 253 15.72 -13.59 3.44
CA ARG A 253 15.12 -12.25 3.36
C ARG A 253 14.35 -11.88 4.64
N PRO A 254 13.51 -12.76 5.21
CA PRO A 254 12.78 -12.43 6.43
C PRO A 254 13.70 -12.11 7.61
N ALA A 255 14.73 -12.92 7.84
CA ALA A 255 15.71 -12.68 8.89
C ALA A 255 16.47 -11.35 8.67
N SER A 256 16.82 -11.04 7.41
CA SER A 256 17.48 -9.77 7.07
C SER A 256 16.60 -8.55 7.35
N LEU A 257 15.32 -8.58 6.95
CA LEU A 257 14.35 -7.52 7.24
C LEU A 257 14.14 -7.37 8.75
N LEU A 258 14.00 -8.47 9.48
CA LEU A 258 13.84 -8.47 10.94
C LEU A 258 15.02 -7.78 11.66
N GLY A 259 16.25 -8.04 11.22
CA GLY A 259 17.44 -7.37 11.76
C GLY A 259 17.37 -5.84 11.56
N LYS A 260 17.06 -5.38 10.35
CA LYS A 260 16.91 -3.95 10.04
C LYS A 260 15.79 -3.29 10.84
N LEU A 261 14.68 -4.00 11.04
CA LEU A 261 13.56 -3.51 11.83
C LEU A 261 13.90 -3.40 13.32
N ARG A 262 14.73 -4.29 13.87
CA ARG A 262 15.24 -4.18 15.25
C ARG A 262 16.16 -2.97 15.42
N ASP A 263 17.11 -2.78 14.51
CA ASP A 263 17.98 -1.59 14.52
C ASP A 263 17.16 -0.29 14.46
N PHE A 264 16.08 -0.31 13.67
CA PHE A 264 15.13 0.79 13.57
C PHE A 264 14.33 0.99 14.87
N GLN A 265 13.83 -0.09 15.48
CA GLN A 265 13.13 -0.06 16.76
C GLN A 265 13.97 0.59 17.86
N GLU A 266 15.24 0.20 18.00
CA GLU A 266 16.16 0.76 18.99
C GLU A 266 16.36 2.28 18.81
N LYS A 267 16.38 2.75 17.56
CA LYS A 267 16.47 4.19 17.26
C LYS A 267 15.18 4.90 17.66
N LEU A 268 14.02 4.30 17.39
CA LEU A 268 12.73 4.86 17.77
C LEU A 268 12.52 4.90 19.29
N GLU A 269 12.98 3.88 20.03
CA GLU A 269 12.91 3.87 21.50
C GLU A 269 13.64 5.07 22.11
N LYS A 270 14.83 5.40 21.58
CA LYS A 270 15.62 6.58 21.98
C LYS A 270 14.89 7.90 21.70
N THR A 271 13.96 7.93 20.75
CA THR A 271 13.21 9.12 20.35
C THR A 271 11.74 9.09 20.77
N LYS A 272 11.33 8.10 21.58
CA LYS A 272 9.93 7.87 21.96
C LYS A 272 8.99 7.76 20.75
N GLY A 273 9.43 7.03 19.73
CA GLY A 273 8.68 6.81 18.49
C GLY A 273 8.77 7.93 17.46
N ASP A 274 9.37 9.10 17.77
CA ASP A 274 9.46 10.21 16.83
C ASP A 274 10.57 9.98 15.79
N ALA A 275 10.17 9.53 14.60
CA ALA A 275 11.08 9.16 13.51
C ALA A 275 11.76 10.35 12.83
N ARG A 276 11.32 11.59 13.14
CA ARG A 276 11.98 12.82 12.65
C ARG A 276 13.28 13.10 13.40
N LYS A 277 13.51 12.41 14.51
CA LYS A 277 14.69 12.52 15.37
C LYS A 277 15.59 11.29 15.17
N GLY A 278 16.85 11.39 15.59
CA GLY A 278 17.73 10.21 15.71
C GLY A 278 18.11 9.51 14.39
N ASN A 279 18.04 10.20 13.25
CA ASN A 279 18.36 9.65 11.92
C ASN A 279 17.53 8.42 11.48
N ALA A 280 16.43 8.10 12.15
CA ALA A 280 15.56 6.96 11.80
C ALA A 280 14.99 7.07 10.37
N ALA A 281 14.82 8.30 9.86
CA ALA A 281 14.30 8.56 8.52
C ALA A 281 15.10 7.90 7.37
N SER A 282 16.42 7.71 7.50
CA SER A 282 17.23 7.08 6.44
C SER A 282 16.99 5.58 6.33
N ASP A 283 16.58 4.92 7.41
CA ASP A 283 16.41 3.47 7.44
C ASP A 283 15.11 3.06 6.74
N LEU A 284 14.09 3.92 6.77
CA LEU A 284 12.77 3.66 6.19
C LEU A 284 12.82 3.31 4.71
N GLN A 285 13.67 3.99 3.94
CA GLN A 285 13.81 3.71 2.51
C GLN A 285 14.32 2.29 2.27
N TRP A 286 15.31 1.85 3.03
CA TRP A 286 15.87 0.51 2.93
C TRP A 286 14.89 -0.56 3.40
N ILE A 287 14.20 -0.32 4.52
CA ILE A 287 13.19 -1.24 5.06
C ILE A 287 12.05 -1.45 4.04
N VAL A 288 11.54 -0.38 3.43
CA VAL A 288 10.48 -0.48 2.42
C VAL A 288 10.99 -1.19 1.16
N SER A 289 12.22 -0.91 0.72
CA SER A 289 12.82 -1.59 -0.43
C SER A 289 12.99 -3.10 -0.20
N ASP A 290 13.46 -3.49 0.98
CA ASP A 290 13.60 -4.88 1.38
C ASP A 290 12.25 -5.60 1.43
N TYR A 291 11.24 -4.98 2.05
CA TYR A 291 9.88 -5.51 2.09
C TYR A 291 9.30 -5.70 0.67
N ASN A 292 9.42 -4.70 -0.21
CA ASN A 292 8.96 -4.81 -1.58
C ASN A 292 9.71 -5.91 -2.35
N THR A 293 10.99 -6.14 -2.03
CA THR A 293 11.74 -7.27 -2.60
C THR A 293 11.21 -8.59 -2.08
N MET A 294 10.90 -8.70 -0.78
CA MET A 294 10.26 -9.88 -0.19
C MET A 294 8.93 -10.20 -0.87
N VAL A 295 8.07 -9.19 -1.06
CA VAL A 295 6.80 -9.32 -1.81
C VAL A 295 7.04 -9.96 -3.17
N SER A 296 7.98 -9.43 -3.95
CA SER A 296 8.33 -9.99 -5.26
C SER A 296 8.83 -11.44 -5.18
N THR A 297 9.79 -11.72 -4.29
CA THR A 297 10.39 -13.06 -4.17
C THR A 297 9.46 -14.11 -3.56
N SER A 298 8.48 -13.69 -2.76
CA SER A 298 7.53 -14.61 -2.10
C SER A 298 6.67 -15.37 -3.12
N GLN A 299 6.44 -14.79 -4.29
CA GLN A 299 5.62 -15.36 -5.36
C GLN A 299 6.21 -16.65 -5.97
N SER A 300 7.53 -16.83 -5.88
CA SER A 300 8.24 -18.01 -6.40
C SER A 300 9.03 -18.74 -5.31
N ALA A 301 8.83 -18.39 -4.04
CA ALA A 301 9.63 -18.89 -2.93
C ALA A 301 9.61 -20.42 -2.82
N THR A 302 8.47 -21.05 -3.11
CA THR A 302 8.27 -22.50 -2.92
C THR A 302 8.33 -23.31 -4.21
N ILE A 303 8.79 -22.73 -5.32
CA ILE A 303 8.77 -23.39 -6.64
C ILE A 303 9.61 -24.69 -6.71
N PHE A 304 10.59 -24.84 -5.82
CA PHE A 304 11.45 -26.03 -5.74
C PHE A 304 11.23 -26.86 -4.46
N SER A 305 10.17 -26.56 -3.71
CA SER A 305 9.78 -27.33 -2.52
C SER A 305 9.43 -28.77 -2.89
N LYS A 306 9.70 -29.71 -1.98
CA LYS A 306 9.57 -31.17 -2.22
C LYS A 306 8.55 -31.86 -1.32
N ASP A 307 7.87 -31.08 -0.52
CA ASP A 307 6.95 -31.40 0.57
C ASP A 307 5.49 -31.24 0.16
#